data_AF-W1YWH6-F1
#
_entry.id   AF-W1YWH6-F1
#
_cell.length_a   1.000
_cell.length_b   1.000
_cell.length_c   1.000
_cell.angle_alpha   90.00
_cell.angle_beta   90.00
_cell.angle_gamma   90.00
#
_symmetry.space_group_name_H-M   'P 1'
#
loop_
_entity.id
_entity.type
_entity.pdbx_description
1 polymer ?
#
loop_
_entity_poly.entity_id
_entity_poly.type
_entity_poly.pdbx_seq_one_letter_code
_entity_poly.pdbx_strand_id
1 'polypeptide(L)' 'MKKVITFGTFDVFHVGHLRLLQRARSLGERLLVGVSSDALNIAKK' A
#
# COMPACT_ATOMS: atom_id res chain seq x y z
N MET A 1 11.22 14.44 10.24
CA MET A 1 11.04 13.08 9.72
C MET A 1 9.56 12.67 9.68
N LYS A 2 8.88 12.91 8.55
CA LYS A 2 7.47 12.52 8.36
C LYS A 2 7.36 11.08 7.84
N LYS A 3 6.58 10.23 8.51
CA LYS A 3 6.29 8.85 8.10
C LYS A 3 4.87 8.77 7.53
N VAL A 4 4.71 8.04 6.42
CA VAL A 4 3.43 7.79 5.75
C VAL A 4 3.18 6.29 5.77
N ILE A 5 1.93 5.88 6.00
CA ILE A 5 1.53 4.48 5.95
C ILE A 5 0.36 4.31 4.98
N THR A 6 0.36 3.21 4.24
CA THR A 6 -0.77 2.78 3.41
C THR A 6 -0.90 1.27 3.47
N PHE A 7 -2.11 0.76 3.22
CA PHE A 7 -2.44 -0.66 3.25
C PHE A 7 -3.15 -1.05 1.96
N GLY A 8 -2.91 -2.27 1.50
CA GLY A 8 -3.62 -2.82 0.36
C GLY A 8 -3.32 -4.29 0.16
N THR A 9 -4.15 -4.94 -0.65
CA THR A 9 -3.88 -6.30 -1.13
C THR A 9 -2.86 -6.28 -2.27
N PHE A 10 -2.91 -5.24 -3.13
CA PHE A 10 -2.04 -5.09 -4.30
C PHE A 10 -2.06 -6.29 -5.27
N ASP A 11 -3.21 -6.97 -5.37
CA ASP A 11 -3.41 -8.09 -6.27
C ASP A 11 -3.21 -7.65 -7.73
N VAL A 12 -2.57 -8.51 -8.53
CA VAL A 12 -2.10 -8.21 -9.89
C VAL A 12 -1.53 -6.78 -10.01
N PHE A 13 -0.33 -6.59 -9.45
CA PHE A 13 0.27 -5.27 -9.35
C PHE A 13 0.37 -4.54 -10.70
N HIS A 14 -0.22 -3.34 -10.79
CA HIS A 14 -0.31 -2.57 -12.04
C HIS A 14 -0.04 -1.07 -11.82
N VAL A 15 -0.04 -0.28 -12.91
CA VAL A 15 0.32 1.16 -12.91
C VAL A 15 -0.49 2.00 -11.90
N GLY A 16 -1.76 1.65 -11.65
CA GLY A 16 -2.57 2.29 -10.62
C GLY A 16 -1.96 2.21 -9.21
N HIS A 17 -1.46 1.03 -8.80
CA HIS A 17 -0.78 0.85 -7.52
C HIS A 17 0.51 1.64 -7.45
N LEU A 18 1.31 1.64 -8.53
CA LEU A 18 2.53 2.44 -8.60
C LEU A 18 2.25 3.93 -8.40
N ARG A 19 1.24 4.48 -9.09
CA ARG A 19 0.83 5.89 -8.94
C ARG A 19 0.38 6.21 -7.52
N LEU A 20 -0.36 5.30 -6.88
CA LEU A 20 -0.76 5.43 -5.47
C LEU A 20 0.47 5.47 -4.55
N LEU A 21 1.40 4.54 -4.69
CA LEU A 21 2.61 4.48 -3.86
C LEU A 21 3.53 5.70 -4.09
N GLN A 22 3.66 6.19 -5.33
CA GLN A 22 4.40 7.41 -5.65
C GLN A 22 3.80 8.64 -4.97
N ARG A 23 2.48 8.80 -5.03
CA ARG A 23 1.76 9.87 -4.32
C ARG A 23 1.89 9.74 -2.81
N ALA A 24 1.83 8.52 -2.26
CA ALA A 24 2.04 8.29 -0.83
C ALA A 24 3.48 8.63 -0.42
N ARG A 25 4.48 8.27 -1.24
CA ARG A 25 5.89 8.56 -0.99
C ARG A 25 6.21 10.06 -1.04
N SER A 26 5.49 10.86 -1.84
CA SER A 26 5.71 12.32 -1.88
C SER A 26 5.19 13.04 -0.63
N LEU A 27 4.39 12.38 0.21
CA LEU A 27 3.82 12.98 1.41
C LEU A 27 4.74 12.93 2.64
N GLY A 28 5.90 12.25 2.57
CA GLY A 28 6.83 12.16 3.69
C GLY A 28 8.17 11.55 3.31
N GLU A 29 9.07 11.43 4.28
CA GLU A 29 10.43 10.93 4.07
C GLU A 29 10.48 9.39 4.02
N ARG A 30 9.55 8.72 4.72
CA ARG A 30 9.44 7.26 4.76
C ARG A 30 8.01 6.81 4.49
N LEU A 31 7.85 5.86 3.57
CA LEU A 31 6.58 5.18 3.28
C LEU A 31 6.63 3.75 3.82
N LEU A 32 5.67 3.39 4.67
CA LEU A 32 5.41 2.03 5.10
C LEU A 32 4.21 1.49 4.32
N VAL A 33 4.35 0.31 3.74
CA VAL A 33 3.29 -0.34 2.95
C VAL A 33 2.94 -1.66 3.62
N GLY A 34 1.73 -1.74 4.17
CA GLY A 34 1.21 -2.98 4.71
C GLY A 34 0.51 -3.78 3.62
N VAL A 35 1.02 -4.96 3.31
CA VAL A 35 0.40 -5.90 2.36
C VAL A 35 -0.48 -6.86 3.13
N SER A 36 -1.76 -6.94 2.75
CA SER A 36 -2.73 -7.82 3.39
C SER A 36 -2.48 -9.28 2.99
N SER A 37 -2.36 -10.17 3.97
CA SER A 37 -2.20 -11.61 3.71
C SER A 37 -3.46 -12.22 3.10
N ASP A 38 -3.30 -13.33 2.38
CA ASP A 38 -4.42 -14.04 1.76
C ASP A 38 -5.48 -14.47 2.78
N ALA A 39 -5.05 -15.00 3.93
CA ALA A 39 -5.94 -15.36 5.02
C ALA A 39 -6.83 -14.18 5.47
N LEU A 40 -6.25 -12.98 5.55
CA LEU A 40 -6.97 -11.77 5.94
C LEU A 40 -7.92 -11.30 4.83
N ASN A 41 -7.50 -11.38 3.57
CA ASN A 41 -8.35 -10.99 2.42
C ASN A 41 -9.55 -11.92 2.28
N ILE A 42 -9.35 -13.24 2.47
CA ILE A 42 -10.42 -14.25 2.40
C ILE A 42 -11.42 -14.07 3.55
N ALA A 43 -10.94 -13.83 4.78
CA ALA A 43 -11.81 -13.65 5.94
C ALA A 43 -12.67 -12.38 5.91
N LYS A 44 -12.30 -11.39 5.08
CA LYS A 44 -13.02 -10.10 4.95
C LYS A 44 -14.04 -10.06 3.81
N LYS A 45 -14.11 -11.12 3.00
CA LYS A 45 -15.00 -11.21 1.84
C LYS A 45 -16.32 -11.86 2.24
#